data_AF-A0A967PZS2-F1
#
_entry.id   AF-A0A967PZS2-F1
#
_cell.length_a   1.000
_cell.length_b   1.000
_cell.length_c   1.000
_cell.angle_alpha   90.00
_cell.angle_beta   90.00
_cell.angle_gamma   90.00
#
_symmetry.space_group_name_H-M   'P 1'
#
loop_
_entity.id
_entity.type
_entity.pdbx_description
1 polymer ?
#
loop_
_entity_poly.entity_id
_entity_poly.type
_entity_poly.pdbx_seq_one_letter_code
_entity_poly.pdbx_strand_id
1 'polypeptide(L)' 'YMLIVGDKEVDSNTVSVRHKGEGDKGTMAFEEFLNFVTEENNLKK' A
#
# COMPACT_ATOMS: atom_id res chain seq x y z
N TYR A 1 7.33 -5.83 -1.34
CA TYR A 1 6.00 -5.34 -1.73
C TYR A 1 6.07 -4.69 -3.11
N MET A 2 5.08 -4.89 -3.97
CA MET A 2 4.92 -4.19 -5.24
C MET A 2 3.75 -3.22 -5.08
N LEU A 3 4.01 -1.93 -5.28
CA LEU A 3 2.96 -0.92 -5.34
C LEU A 3 2.60 -0.64 -6.78
N ILE A 4 1.30 -0.62 -7.04
CA ILE A 4 0.72 -0.20 -8.30
C ILE A 4 -0.06 1.07 -8.02
N VAL A 5 0.38 2.16 -8.65
CA VAL A 5 -0.25 3.48 -8.57
C VAL A 5 -0.41 3.99 -10.00
N GLY A 6 -1.65 4.14 -10.44
CA GLY A 6 -1.99 4.77 -11.72
C GLY A 6 -2.69 6.11 -11.49
N ASP A 7 -3.02 6.80 -12.58
CA ASP A 7 -3.65 8.13 -12.52
C ASP A 7 -5.01 8.09 -11.78
N LYS A 8 -5.78 7.00 -11.93
CA LYS A 8 -7.06 6.82 -11.23
C LYS A 8 -6.89 6.63 -9.72
N GLU A 9 -5.85 5.91 -9.32
CA GLU A 9 -5.48 5.67 -7.94
C GLU A 9 -5.02 6.97 -7.27
N VAL A 10 -4.29 7.83 -7.99
CA VAL A 10 -3.91 9.17 -7.54
C VAL A 10 -5.13 10.06 -7.32
N ASP A 11 -6.06 10.11 -8.29
CA ASP A 11 -7.30 10.89 -8.14
C ASP A 11 -8.18 10.36 -7.00
N SER A 12 -8.18 9.06 -6.76
CA SER A 12 -8.99 8.41 -5.72
C SER A 12 -8.27 8.30 -4.37
N ASN A 13 -7.02 8.77 -4.25
CA ASN A 13 -6.16 8.57 -3.08
C ASN A 13 -6.15 7.10 -2.61
N THR A 14 -5.99 6.16 -3.53
CA THR A 14 -5.89 4.73 -3.23
C THR A 14 -4.58 4.17 -3.77
N VAL A 15 -4.14 3.04 -3.24
CA VAL A 15 -2.95 2.32 -3.71
C VAL A 15 -3.19 0.83 -3.70
N SER A 16 -2.73 0.13 -4.74
CA SER A 16 -2.84 -1.32 -4.82
C SER A 16 -1.51 -1.95 -4.43
N VAL A 17 -1.54 -2.83 -3.42
CA VAL A 17 -0.35 -3.46 -2.86
C VAL A 17 -0.38 -4.94 -3.16
N ARG A 18 0.66 -5.43 -3.85
CA ARG A 18 0.80 -6.84 -4.19
C ARG A 18 2.06 -7.42 -3.57
N HIS A 19 1.97 -8.57 -2.89
CA HIS A 19 3.14 -9.26 -2.34
C HIS A 19 3.48 -10.49 -3.17
N LYS A 20 4.70 -10.54 -3.70
CA LYS A 20 5.19 -11.67 -4.50
C LYS A 20 5.56 -12.82 -3.56
N GLY A 21 4.58 -13.61 -3.15
CA GLY A 21 4.77 -14.79 -2.28
C GLY A 21 3.58 -15.11 -1.37
N GLU A 22 2.89 -14.09 -0.85
CA GLU A 22 1.74 -14.26 0.07
C GLU A 22 0.37 -14.08 -0.59
N GLY A 23 0.34 -13.57 -1.82
CA GLY A 23 -0.90 -13.26 -2.54
C GLY A 23 -1.12 -11.76 -2.71
N ASP A 24 -2.31 -11.41 -3.18
CA ASP A 24 -2.71 -10.02 -3.40
C ASP A 24 -3.20 -9.41 -2.09
N LYS A 25 -2.62 -8.29 -1.67
CA LYS A 25 -3.12 -7.52 -0.52
C LYS A 25 -4.30 -6.64 -0.92
N GLY A 26 -4.55 -6.47 -2.22
CA GLY A 26 -5.64 -5.67 -2.75
C GLY A 26 -5.34 -4.18 -2.72
N THR A 27 -6.40 -3.39 -2.90
CA THR A 27 -6.34 -1.93 -2.94
C THR A 27 -6.79 -1.37 -1.59
N MET A 28 -6.01 -0.43 -1.05
CA MET A 28 -6.31 0.28 0.20
C MET A 28 -6.21 1.79 -0.02
N ALA A 29 -6.71 2.59 0.91
CA ALA A 29 -6.53 4.04 0.83
C ALA A 29 -5.04 4.39 0.99
N PHE A 30 -4.60 5.46 0.31
CA PHE A 30 -3.23 5.96 0.41
C PHE A 30 -2.88 6.34 1.84
N GLU A 31 -3.82 6.93 2.59
CA GLU A 31 -3.65 7.26 4.00
C GLU A 31 -3.51 6.00 4.88
N GLU A 32 -4.32 4.97 4.64
CA GLU A 32 -4.19 3.68 5.34
C GLU A 32 -2.84 3.02 5.06
N PHE A 33 -2.38 3.07 3.80
CA PHE A 33 -1.07 2.57 3.42
C PHE A 33 0.07 3.35 4.09
N LEU A 34 -0.02 4.68 4.16
CA LEU A 34 0.94 5.54 4.84
C LEU A 34 1.06 5.20 6.32
N ASN A 35 -0.08 5.04 7.00
CA ASN A 35 -0.12 4.64 8.40
C ASN A 35 0.49 3.24 8.57
N PHE A 36 0.08 2.28 7.73
CA PHE A 36 0.59 0.91 7.74
C PHE A 36 2.11 0.85 7.56
N VAL A 37 2.67 1.55 6.56
CA VAL A 37 4.12 1.56 6.30
C VAL A 37 4.88 2.28 7.41
N THR A 38 4.35 3.39 7.91
CA THR A 38 4.99 4.14 9.00
C THR A 38 5.04 3.30 10.28
N GLU A 39 3.96 2.59 10.58
CA GLU A 39 3.88 1.67 11.71
C GLU A 39 4.82 0.47 11.50
N GLU A 40 4.83 -0.15 10.32
CA GLU A 40 5.73 -1.27 10.01
C GLU A 40 7.21 -0.86 10.12
N ASN A 41 7.56 0.34 9.64
CA ASN A 41 8.92 0.88 9.70
C ASN A 41 9.37 1.20 11.13
N ASN A 42 8.44 1.64 11.98
CA ASN A 42 8.73 1.85 13.41
C ASN A 42 8.80 0.54 14.20
N LEU A 43 8.01 -0.47 13.85
CA LEU A 43 7.99 -1.79 14.51
C LEU A 43 9.19 -2.66 14.17
N LYS A 44 9.83 -2.45 13.01
CA LYS A 44 11.04 -3.19 12.59
C LYS A 44 12.35 -2.59 13.10
N LYS A 45 12.30 -1.67 14.06
CA LYS A 45 13.47 -1.04 14.70
C LYS A 45 14.00 -1.88 15.86
#